data_AF-A0A2N1NVB5-F1
#
_entry.id   AF-A0A2N1NVB5-F1
#
_cell.length_a   1.000
_cell.length_b   1.000
_cell.length_c   1.000
_cell.angle_alpha   90.00
_cell.angle_beta   90.00
_cell.angle_gamma   90.00
#
_symmetry.space_group_name_H-M   'P 1'
#
loop_
_entity.id
_entity.type
_entity.pdbx_description
1 polymer ?
#
loop_
_entity_poly.entity_id
_entity_poly.type
_entity_poly.pdbx_seq_one_letter_code
_entity_poly.pdbx_strand_id
1 'polypeptide(L)'
;NNYNFSNNLPQIQQTNISISPPTIGEFFENLEKTYECNFDEIKNKFLQEEIDVIDILSLKEYDWQNLGIKLGVKAKIMREVEKYRK
;
A
#
# COMPACT_ATOMS: atom_id res chain seq x y z
N ASN A 1 34.11 26.87 -16.73
CA ASN A 1 33.99 25.81 -15.71
C ASN A 1 33.00 26.28 -14.64
N ASN A 2 31.68 26.12 -14.86
CA ASN A 2 30.85 24.95 -14.45
C ASN A 2 30.82 24.81 -12.91
N TYR A 3 29.70 24.87 -12.16
CA TYR A 3 28.32 24.44 -12.42
C TYR A 3 27.32 25.27 -11.57
N ASN A 4 26.18 25.66 -12.16
CA ASN A 4 24.97 26.06 -11.43
C ASN A 4 24.18 24.79 -11.08
N PHE A 5 24.11 24.42 -9.81
CA PHE A 5 23.20 23.38 -9.34
C PHE A 5 21.80 23.98 -9.10
N SER A 6 20.98 24.02 -10.15
CA SER A 6 19.53 24.13 -9.96
C SER A 6 19.02 22.80 -9.41
N ASN A 7 18.89 22.73 -8.09
CA ASN A 7 18.13 21.68 -7.41
C ASN A 7 16.63 21.91 -7.63
N ASN A 8 16.16 21.66 -8.85
CA ASN A 8 14.73 21.46 -9.10
C ASN A 8 14.40 20.00 -8.75
N LEU A 9 14.38 19.70 -7.44
CA LEU A 9 13.63 18.55 -6.96
C LEU A 9 12.18 18.74 -7.43
N PRO A 10 11.56 17.77 -8.13
CA PRO A 10 10.14 17.85 -8.37
C PRO A 10 9.46 17.87 -6.99
N GLN A 11 8.91 19.02 -6.61
CA GLN A 11 7.97 19.12 -5.51
C GLN A 11 6.80 18.23 -5.90
N ILE A 12 6.78 17.01 -5.37
CA ILE A 12 5.63 16.14 -5.42
C ILE A 12 4.56 16.94 -4.69
N GLN A 13 3.64 17.55 -5.45
CA GLN A 13 2.49 18.23 -4.90
C GLN A 13 1.77 17.17 -4.08
N GLN A 14 1.90 17.24 -2.75
CA GLN A 14 1.01 16.56 -1.83
C GLN A 14 -0.34 17.26 -1.97
N THR A 15 -1.05 16.92 -3.03
CA THR A 15 -2.47 17.20 -3.11
C THR A 15 -3.08 16.46 -1.92
N ASN A 16 -3.55 17.22 -0.93
CA ASN A 16 -4.49 16.74 0.08
C ASN A 16 -5.81 16.41 -0.63
N ILE A 17 -5.77 15.37 -1.45
CA ILE A 17 -6.96 14.68 -1.90
C ILE A 17 -7.35 13.85 -0.68
N SER A 18 -8.52 14.10 -0.10
CA SER A 18 -9.10 13.14 0.82
C SER A 18 -9.43 11.90 -0.01
N ILE A 19 -8.45 11.03 -0.23
CA ILE A 19 -8.63 9.78 -0.96
C ILE A 19 -9.44 8.89 -0.04
N SER A 20 -10.69 8.62 -0.41
CA SER A 20 -11.46 7.57 0.25
C SER A 20 -10.71 6.26 0.08
N PRO A 21 -10.55 5.44 1.13
CA PRO A 21 -10.02 4.09 0.96
C PRO A 21 -10.90 3.34 -0.07
N PRO A 22 -10.29 2.64 -1.05
CA PRO A 22 -11.02 1.76 -1.95
C PRO A 22 -11.51 0.52 -1.20
N THR A 23 -12.29 -0.33 -1.86
CA THR A 23 -12.55 -1.68 -1.34
C THR A 23 -11.26 -2.50 -1.27
N ILE A 24 -11.22 -3.54 -0.45
CA ILE A 24 -10.05 -4.43 -0.37
C ILE A 24 -9.73 -5.09 -1.71
N GLY A 25 -10.75 -5.40 -2.51
CA GLY A 25 -10.57 -5.94 -3.87
C GLY A 25 -9.86 -4.96 -4.79
N GLU A 26 -10.41 -3.74 -4.90
CA GLU A 26 -9.82 -2.66 -5.71
C GLU A 26 -8.40 -2.28 -5.21
N PHE A 27 -8.17 -2.31 -3.91
CA PHE A 27 -6.85 -2.09 -3.33
C PHE A 27 -5.81 -3.07 -3.88
N PHE A 28 -6.11 -4.37 -3.86
CA PHE A 28 -5.20 -5.38 -4.38
C PHE A 28 -5.06 -5.31 -5.91
N GLU A 29 -6.12 -5.01 -6.66
CA GLU A 29 -6.01 -4.79 -8.12
C GLU A 29 -5.07 -3.63 -8.46
N ASN A 30 -5.12 -2.54 -7.71
CA ASN A 30 -4.21 -1.41 -7.89
C ASN A 30 -2.77 -1.77 -7.48
N LEU A 31 -2.61 -2.61 -6.46
CA LEU A 31 -1.32 -3.13 -6.03
C LEU A 31 -0.70 -4.05 -7.10
N GLU A 32 -1.50 -4.92 -7.72
CA GLU A 32 -1.09 -5.79 -8.84
C GLU A 32 -0.60 -4.97 -10.03
N LYS A 33 -1.36 -3.93 -10.42
CA LYS A 33 -0.97 -2.99 -11.49
C LYS A 33 0.33 -2.25 -11.18
N THR A 34 0.57 -1.91 -9.92
CA THR A 34 1.74 -1.12 -9.49
C THR A 34 3.01 -1.94 -9.43
N TYR A 35 2.93 -3.21 -9.00
CA TYR A 35 4.09 -4.06 -8.72
C TYR A 35 4.24 -5.25 -9.68
N GLU A 36 3.36 -5.37 -10.67
CA GLU A 36 3.33 -6.46 -11.66
C GLU A 36 3.45 -7.85 -11.02
N CYS A 37 2.71 -8.05 -9.92
CA CYS A 37 2.77 -9.24 -9.08
C CYS A 37 1.35 -9.68 -8.76
N ASN A 38 1.08 -10.99 -8.74
CA ASN A 38 -0.23 -11.53 -8.36
C ASN A 38 -0.39 -11.51 -6.83
N PHE A 39 -1.51 -10.97 -6.35
CA PHE A 39 -1.86 -10.91 -4.94
C PHE A 39 -3.16 -11.67 -4.63
N ASP A 40 -3.69 -12.51 -5.52
CA ASP A 40 -5.00 -13.18 -5.37
C ASP A 40 -5.11 -14.00 -4.09
N GLU A 41 -4.10 -14.81 -3.77
CA GLU A 41 -4.10 -15.61 -2.54
C GLU A 41 -4.19 -14.72 -1.29
N ILE A 42 -3.49 -13.58 -1.33
CA ILE A 42 -3.43 -12.64 -0.21
C ILE A 42 -4.75 -11.88 -0.12
N LYS A 43 -5.26 -11.35 -1.23
CA LYS A 43 -6.58 -10.73 -1.34
C LYS A 43 -7.67 -11.63 -0.73
N ASN A 44 -7.66 -12.92 -1.06
CA ASN A 44 -8.63 -13.87 -0.53
C ASN A 44 -8.54 -14.04 0.98
N LYS A 45 -7.33 -14.03 1.56
CA LYS A 45 -7.16 -14.09 3.03
C LYS A 45 -7.75 -12.85 3.72
N PHE A 46 -7.50 -11.66 3.17
CA PHE A 46 -8.08 -10.43 3.72
C PHE A 46 -9.61 -10.43 3.61
N LEU A 47 -10.16 -10.92 2.49
CA LEU A 47 -11.61 -11.08 2.33
C LEU A 47 -12.21 -12.09 3.32
N GLN A 48 -11.54 -13.22 3.57
CA GLN A 48 -12.00 -14.24 4.51
C GLN A 48 -12.01 -13.76 5.97
N GLU A 49 -11.02 -12.96 6.34
CA GLU A 49 -10.90 -12.36 7.67
C GLU A 49 -11.66 -11.02 7.80
N GLU A 50 -12.42 -10.64 6.77
CA GLU A 50 -13.18 -9.39 6.68
C GLU A 50 -12.33 -8.13 6.94
N ILE A 51 -11.04 -8.17 6.59
CA ILE A 51 -10.08 -7.07 6.78
C ILE A 51 -10.28 -6.04 5.68
N ASP A 52 -10.65 -4.81 6.06
CA ASP A 52 -10.73 -3.69 5.13
C ASP A 52 -9.39 -2.95 4.97
N VAL A 53 -9.34 -1.96 4.07
CA VAL A 53 -8.10 -1.19 3.79
C VAL A 53 -7.62 -0.40 5.02
N ILE A 54 -8.53 0.07 5.86
CA ILE A 54 -8.20 0.84 7.07
C ILE A 54 -7.70 -0.10 8.18
N ASP A 55 -8.27 -1.28 8.31
CA ASP A 55 -7.87 -2.30 9.29
C ASP A 55 -6.41 -2.73 9.10
N ILE A 56 -5.90 -2.73 7.85
CA ILE A 56 -4.50 -3.07 7.54
C ILE A 56 -3.51 -2.21 8.35
N LEU A 57 -3.81 -0.93 8.55
CA LEU A 57 -2.96 0.00 9.31
C LEU A 57 -2.86 -0.38 10.80
N SER A 58 -3.80 -1.19 11.29
CA SER A 58 -3.89 -1.63 12.69
C SER A 58 -3.34 -3.05 12.92
N LEU A 59 -2.99 -3.78 11.85
CA LEU A 59 -2.45 -5.14 11.94
C LEU A 59 -1.06 -5.18 12.61
N LYS A 60 -0.94 -6.00 13.64
CA LYS A 60 0.31 -6.27 14.37
C LYS A 60 1.11 -7.34 13.67
N GLU A 61 2.41 -7.44 13.98
CA GLU A 61 3.32 -8.44 13.39
C GLU A 61 2.78 -9.86 13.45
N TYR A 62 2.13 -10.23 14.56
CA TYR A 62 1.50 -11.54 14.74
C TYR A 62 0.37 -11.80 13.71
N ASP A 63 -0.43 -10.79 13.37
CA ASP A 63 -1.52 -10.93 12.40
C ASP A 63 -0.95 -11.20 10.99
N TRP A 64 0.12 -10.51 10.62
CA TRP A 64 0.83 -10.75 9.36
C TRP A 64 1.42 -12.16 9.26
N GLN A 65 1.94 -12.68 10.38
CA GLN A 65 2.47 -14.04 10.47
C GLN A 65 1.35 -15.08 10.34
N ASN A 66 0.19 -14.87 10.98
CA ASN A 66 -0.97 -15.75 10.86
C ASN A 66 -1.54 -15.79 9.45
N LEU A 67 -1.55 -14.65 8.76
CA LEU A 67 -1.93 -14.57 7.34
C LEU A 67 -0.88 -15.24 6.42
N GLY A 68 0.27 -15.64 6.94
CA GLY A 68 1.36 -16.25 6.18
C GLY A 68 1.98 -15.29 5.16
N ILE A 69 1.97 -13.98 5.44
CA ILE A 69 2.42 -12.96 4.49
C ILE A 69 3.92 -12.72 4.65
N LYS A 70 4.64 -12.87 3.55
CA LYS A 70 6.09 -12.62 3.49
C LYS A 70 6.41 -11.14 3.74
N LEU A 71 7.52 -10.86 4.42
CA LEU A 71 7.97 -9.50 4.74
C LEU A 71 8.00 -8.55 3.53
N GLY A 72 8.49 -9.02 2.38
CA GLY A 72 8.54 -8.20 1.16
C GLY A 72 7.16 -7.83 0.60
N VAL A 73 6.16 -8.71 0.77
CA VAL A 73 4.78 -8.42 0.36
C VAL A 73 4.12 -7.46 1.36
N LYS A 74 4.29 -7.71 2.66
CA LYS A 74 3.87 -6.79 3.72
C LYS A 74 4.37 -5.37 3.46
N ALA A 75 5.65 -5.20 3.11
CA ALA A 75 6.21 -3.88 2.83
C ALA A 75 5.53 -3.16 1.65
N LYS A 76 5.12 -3.88 0.61
CA LYS A 76 4.37 -3.32 -0.54
C LYS A 76 2.97 -2.89 -0.13
N ILE A 77 2.26 -3.75 0.61
CA ILE A 77 0.91 -3.46 1.13
C ILE A 77 0.96 -2.24 2.05
N MET A 78 1.91 -2.20 2.99
CA MET A 78 2.06 -1.08 3.93
C MET A 78 2.37 0.25 3.21
N ARG A 79 3.20 0.22 2.17
CA ARG A 79 3.50 1.44 1.39
C ARG A 79 2.27 1.99 0.68
N GLU A 80 1.41 1.12 0.18
CA GLU A 80 0.20 1.53 -0.55
C GLU A 80 -0.89 1.99 0.40
N VAL A 81 -1.10 1.28 1.51
CA VAL A 81 -2.15 1.63 2.49
C VAL A 81 -1.85 2.95 3.23
N GLU A 82 -0.58 3.30 3.41
CA GLU A 82 -0.19 4.55 4.08
C GLU A 82 -0.77 5.80 3.38
N LYS A 83 -1.12 5.70 2.08
CA LYS A 83 -1.78 6.77 1.32
C LYS A 83 -3.18 7.12 1.84
N TYR A 84 -3.80 6.20 2.59
CA TYR A 84 -5.14 6.37 3.17
C TYR A 84 -5.09 6.71 4.66
N ARG A 85 -3.88 6.81 5.24
CA ARG A 85 -3.68 7.23 6.62
C ARG A 85 -4.02 8.72 6.74
N LYS A 86 -5.11 9.03 7.42
CA LYS A 86 -5.51 10.41 7.77
C LYS A 86 -4.82 10.88 9.03
#